data_AF-A0A7C6N8X0-F1
#
_entry.id   AF-A0A7C6N8X0-F1
#
_cell.length_a   1.000
_cell.length_b   1.000
_cell.length_c   1.000
_cell.angle_alpha   90.00
_cell.angle_beta   90.00
_cell.angle_gamma   90.00
#
_symmetry.space_group_name_H-M   'P 1'
#
loop_
_entity.id
_entity.type
_entity.pdbx_description
1 polymer ?
#
loop_
_entity_poly.entity_id
_entity_poly.type
_entity_poly.pdbx_seq_one_letter_code
_entity_poly.pdbx_strand_id
1 'polypeptide(L)' 'MISSDEQRKRREAMEYAIRTVEMEGFTFTEEEKKVFEDIVLGKTTVEEEIEKMKKLAYQLGSGNKDK' A
#
# COMPACT_ATOMS: atom_id res chain seq x y z
N MET A 1 17.30 -9.14 0.48
CA MET A 1 17.14 -8.37 -0.76
C MET A 1 16.47 -9.30 -1.76
N ILE A 2 15.32 -8.92 -2.32
CA ILE A 2 14.59 -9.76 -3.29
C ILE A 2 15.37 -9.86 -4.61
N SER A 3 15.09 -10.87 -5.43
CA SER A 3 15.71 -10.98 -6.75
C SER A 3 15.19 -9.90 -7.69
N SER A 4 15.98 -9.59 -8.74
CA SER A 4 15.57 -8.66 -9.80
C SER A 4 14.27 -9.09 -10.48
N ASP A 5 14.10 -10.39 -10.69
CA ASP A 5 12.91 -10.96 -11.33
C ASP A 5 11.67 -10.80 -10.44
N GLU A 6 11.83 -10.99 -9.13
CA GLU A 6 10.76 -10.79 -8.16
C GLU A 6 10.40 -9.31 -8.06
N GLN A 7 11.39 -8.42 -8.03
CA GLN A 7 11.17 -6.97 -8.04
C GLN A 7 10.42 -6.52 -9.30
N ARG A 8 10.79 -7.05 -10.48
CA ARG A 8 10.11 -6.77 -11.74
C ARG A 8 8.63 -7.21 -11.69
N LYS A 9 8.37 -8.44 -11.24
CA LYS A 9 7.00 -8.96 -11.11
C LYS A 9 6.15 -8.11 -10.17
N ARG A 10 6.72 -7.69 -9.04
CA ARG A 10 6.03 -6.80 -8.08
C ARG A 10 5.74 -5.44 -8.68
N ARG A 11 6.69 -4.85 -9.41
CA ARG A 11 6.50 -3.58 -10.09
C ARG A 11 5.35 -3.65 -11.09
N GLU A 12 5.34 -4.68 -11.95
CA GLU A 12 4.28 -4.89 -12.94
C GLU A 12 2.89 -5.04 -12.28
N ALA A 13 2.81 -5.85 -11.21
CA ALA A 13 1.56 -6.04 -10.47
C ALA A 13 1.07 -4.73 -9.81
N MET A 14 1.99 -3.95 -9.24
CA MET A 14 1.67 -2.70 -8.58
C MET A 14 1.22 -1.62 -9.57
N GLU A 15 1.91 -1.47 -10.71
CA GLU A 15 1.54 -0.54 -11.77
C GLU A 15 0.15 -0.86 -12.34
N TYR A 16 -0.17 -2.16 -12.51
CA TYR A 16 -1.51 -2.58 -12.92
C TYR A 16 -2.57 -2.19 -11.89
N ALA A 17 -2.34 -2.49 -10.61
CA ALA A 17 -3.26 -2.16 -9.53
C ALA A 17 -3.52 -0.64 -9.43
N ILE A 18 -2.46 0.17 -9.52
CA ILE A 18 -2.56 1.63 -9.52
C ILE A 18 -3.45 2.09 -10.68
N ARG A 19 -3.16 1.64 -11.91
CA ARG A 19 -3.94 2.04 -13.09
C ARG A 19 -5.40 1.65 -13.00
N THR A 20 -5.73 0.48 -12.44
CA THR A 20 -7.14 0.07 -12.31
C THR A 20 -7.92 1.01 -11.40
N VAL A 21 -7.31 1.52 -10.34
CA VAL A 21 -7.93 2.48 -9.42
C VAL A 21 -7.97 3.88 -10.03
N GLU A 22 -6.95 4.27 -10.80
CA GLU A 22 -6.95 5.53 -11.54
C GLU A 22 -8.02 5.59 -12.62
N MET A 23 -8.34 4.46 -13.26
CA MET A 23 -9.46 4.36 -14.20
C MET A 23 -10.82 4.62 -13.57
N GLU A 24 -10.97 4.38 -12.27
CA GLU A 24 -12.18 4.68 -11.50
C GLU A 24 -12.26 6.16 -11.07
N GLY A 25 -11.25 6.97 -11.43
CA GLY A 25 -11.20 8.41 -11.14
C GLY A 25 -10.55 8.76 -9.80
N PHE A 26 -9.91 7.79 -9.13
CA PHE A 26 -9.13 8.03 -7.92
C PHE A 26 -7.67 8.32 -8.24
N THR A 27 -6.97 8.98 -7.33
CA THR A 27 -5.53 9.22 -7.44
C THR A 27 -4.87 8.93 -6.12
N PHE A 28 -3.74 8.22 -6.15
CA PHE A 28 -2.93 7.99 -4.95
C PHE A 28 -2.06 9.19 -4.63
N THR A 29 -1.91 9.46 -3.34
CA THR A 29 -0.97 10.43 -2.79
C THR A 29 0.47 9.99 -3.00
N GLU A 30 1.41 10.93 -2.86
CA GLU A 30 2.85 10.60 -2.98
C GLU A 30 3.32 9.71 -1.82
N GLU A 31 2.72 9.87 -0.63
CA GLU A 31 2.96 9.01 0.52
C GLU A 31 2.55 7.55 0.24
N GLU A 32 1.38 7.33 -0.35
CA GLU A 32 0.92 5.98 -0.74
C GLU A 32 1.80 5.36 -1.82
N LYS A 33 2.20 6.14 -2.83
CA LYS A 33 3.14 5.68 -3.87
C LYS A 33 4.48 5.25 -3.29
N LYS A 34 4.97 5.94 -2.25
CA LYS A 34 6.19 5.54 -1.55
C LYS A 34 6.05 4.19 -0.86
N VAL A 35 4.90 3.92 -0.22
CA VAL A 35 4.61 2.60 0.37
C VAL A 35 4.60 1.51 -0.71
N PHE A 36 4.00 1.79 -1.87
CA PHE A 36 4.01 0.86 -3.00
C PHE A 36 5.42 0.54 -3.48
N GLU A 37 6.29 1.54 -3.61
CA GLU A 37 7.70 1.33 -3.97
C GLU A 37 8.45 0.54 -2.90
N ASP A 38 8.17 0.75 -1.62
CA ASP A 38 8.77 -0.03 -0.54
C ASP A 38 8.33 -1.51 -0.57
N ILE A 39 7.09 -1.81 -1.00
CA ILE A 39 6.62 -3.19 -1.26
C ILE A 39 7.36 -3.79 -2.47
N VAL A 40 7.48 -3.02 -3.56
CA VAL A 40 8.19 -3.43 -4.78
C VAL A 40 9.65 -3.76 -4.47
N LEU A 41 10.31 -2.95 -3.64
CA LEU A 41 11.70 -3.17 -3.20
C LEU A 41 11.84 -4.27 -2.15
N GLY A 42 10.73 -4.80 -1.63
CA GLY A 42 10.71 -5.81 -0.58
C GLY A 42 11.20 -5.31 0.78
N LYS A 43 11.04 -4.02 1.07
CA LYS A 43 11.32 -3.42 2.39
C LYS A 43 10.16 -3.62 3.38
N THR A 44 8.95 -3.83 2.86
CA THR A 44 7.73 -4.15 3.61
C THR A 44 6.91 -5.15 2.80
N THR A 45 5.90 -5.77 3.40
CA THR A 45 4.91 -6.61 2.70
C THR A 45 3.53 -5.97 2.67
N VAL A 46 2.67 -6.48 1.78
CA VAL A 46 1.26 -6.05 1.72
C VAL A 46 0.54 -6.35 3.04
N GLU A 47 0.80 -7.51 3.63
CA GLU A 47 0.22 -7.93 4.91
C GLU A 47 0.62 -6.99 6.06
N GLU A 48 1.89 -6.57 6.10
CA GLU A 48 2.39 -5.62 7.09
C GLU A 48 1.68 -4.26 6.96
N GLU A 49 1.51 -3.76 5.74
CA GLU A 49 0.79 -2.48 5.50
C GLU A 49 -0.71 -2.59 5.80
N ILE A 50 -1.35 -3.71 5.47
CA ILE A 50 -2.76 -3.98 5.84
C ILE A 50 -2.93 -3.98 7.36
N GLU A 51 -2.01 -4.60 8.09
CA GLU A 51 -2.08 -4.65 9.55
C GLU A 51 -1.88 -3.26 10.17
N LYS A 52 -0.99 -2.43 9.62
CA LYS A 52 -0.83 -1.02 10.02
C LYS A 52 -2.11 -0.23 9.80
N MET A 53 -2.71 -0.36 8.62
CA MET A 53 -3.97 0.31 8.27
C MET A 53 -5.12 -0.11 9.20
N LYS A 54 -5.24 -1.41 9.52
CA LYS A 54 -6.24 -1.91 10.47
C LYS A 54 -6.07 -1.31 11.86
N LYS A 55 -4.84 -1.26 12.37
CA LYS A 55 -4.54 -0.66 13.68
C LYS A 55 -4.89 0.83 13.70
N LEU A 56 -4.54 1.57 12.65
CA LEU A 56 -4.88 2.98 12.52
C LEU A 56 -6.39 3.20 12.49
N ALA A 57 -7.11 2.43 11.68
CA ALA A 57 -8.58 2.49 11.60
C ALA A 57 -9.24 2.18 12.96
N TYR A 58 -8.73 1.18 13.69
CA TYR A 58 -9.21 0.86 15.03
C TYR A 58 -8.97 1.99 16.02
N GLN A 59 -7.80 2.63 16.00
CA GLN A 59 -7.47 3.76 16.87
C GLN A 59 -8.37 4.97 16.58
N LEU A 60 -8.58 5.31 15.31
CA LEU A 60 -9.46 6.40 14.90
C LEU A 60 -10.92 6.11 15.26
N GLY A 61 -11.39 4.88 15.06
CA GLY A 61 -12.75 4.46 15.43
C GLY A 61 -12.98 4.39 16.94
N SER A 62 -11.99 3.92 17.70
CA SER A 62 -12.06 3.85 19.17
C SER A 62 -11.97 5.24 19.80
N GLY A 63 -11.14 6.13 19.26
CA GLY A 63 -11.02 7.51 19.74
C GLY A 63 -12.26 8.40 19.50
N ASN A 64 -13.20 7.96 18.68
CA ASN A 64 -14.48 8.63 18.44
C ASN A 64 -15.62 8.14 19.36
N LYS A 65 -15.40 7.10 20.20
CA LYS A 65 -16.42 6.62 21.15
C LYS A 65 -16.47 7.42 22.45
N ASP A 66 -15.44 8.23 22.71
CA ASP A 66 -15.30 9.04 23.92
C ASP A 66 -15.61 10.54 23.67
N LYS A 67 -16.24 10.88 22.55
CA LYS A 67 -16.76 12.23 22.22
C LYS A 67 -18.25 12.18 21.96
#